data_AF-A0A4P5TV05-F1
#
_entry.id   AF-A0A4P5TV05-F1
#
_cell.length_a   1.000
_cell.length_b   1.000
_cell.length_c   1.000
_cell.angle_alpha   90.00
_cell.angle_beta   90.00
_cell.angle_gamma   90.00
#
_symmetry.space_group_name_H-M   'P 1'
#
loop_
_entity.id
_entity.type
_entity.pdbx_description
1 polymer ?
#
loop_
_entity_poly.entity_id
_entity_poly.type
_entity_poly.pdbx_seq_one_letter_code
_entity_poly.pdbx_strand_id
1 'polypeptide(L)'
;MTRKPNTLKTITELTPKQRLFVDYYVDNYGKTTKVEAAIHAGYTSKSKYGPTETASRLLNPDLNPHVVRYFEKRYAQELAIREKDKLRIYKRFENLSKKAEEKNQFAAAINAEFRAGQMAGHFVDNKVITHLGLEGMSREQLERRLEELENKIETSRNIIDVTSEAVTEKS
;
A
#
# COMPACT_ATOMS: atom_id res chain seq x y z
N MET A 1 17.98 -12.71 40.76
CA MET A 1 18.52 -12.45 39.40
C MET A 1 18.35 -10.98 39.08
N THR A 2 19.43 -10.27 38.80
CA THR A 2 19.40 -8.87 38.37
C THR A 2 18.75 -8.79 36.98
N ARG A 3 17.76 -7.89 36.83
CA ARG A 3 17.11 -7.68 35.53
C ARG A 3 18.09 -6.97 34.60
N LYS A 4 18.37 -7.56 33.44
CA LYS A 4 19.17 -6.90 32.39
C LYS A 4 18.46 -5.62 31.92
N PRO A 5 19.21 -4.56 31.59
CA PRO A 5 18.63 -3.36 30.99
C PRO A 5 17.97 -3.72 29.66
N ASN A 6 16.90 -3.00 29.30
CA ASN A 6 16.10 -3.30 28.11
C ASN A 6 16.92 -3.29 26.82
N THR A 7 17.94 -2.43 26.73
CA THR A 7 18.88 -2.33 25.60
C THR A 7 19.69 -3.61 25.36
N LEU A 8 19.97 -4.39 26.41
CA LEU A 8 20.72 -5.65 26.32
C LEU A 8 19.80 -6.87 26.18
N LYS A 9 18.48 -6.68 26.23
CA LYS A 9 17.53 -7.78 26.08
C LYS A 9 17.52 -8.26 24.64
N THR A 10 17.48 -9.58 24.50
CA THR A 10 17.35 -10.22 23.19
C THR A 10 15.99 -10.93 23.06
N ILE A 11 15.74 -11.53 21.89
CA ILE A 11 14.45 -12.16 21.58
C ILE A 11 14.13 -13.33 22.54
N THR A 12 15.14 -13.93 23.18
CA THR A 12 14.95 -15.01 24.14
C THR A 12 14.33 -14.54 25.45
N GLU A 13 14.40 -13.24 25.75
CA GLU A 13 13.92 -12.65 27.00
C GLU A 13 12.53 -12.02 26.86
N LEU A 14 11.79 -12.35 25.78
CA LEU A 14 10.39 -11.98 25.63
C LEU A 14 9.52 -12.70 26.65
N THR A 15 8.62 -11.94 27.28
CA THR A 15 7.57 -12.55 28.10
C THR A 15 6.53 -13.25 27.22
N PRO A 16 5.82 -14.28 27.73
CA PRO A 16 4.75 -14.94 26.97
C PRO A 16 3.70 -13.97 26.42
N LYS A 17 3.34 -12.94 27.19
CA LYS A 17 2.41 -11.89 26.74
C LYS A 17 2.98 -11.02 25.61
N GLN A 18 4.25 -10.65 25.69
CA GLN A 18 4.93 -9.89 24.62
C GLN A 18 4.99 -10.70 23.32
N ARG A 19 5.28 -12.00 23.43
CA ARG A 19 5.28 -12.90 22.27
C ARG A 19 3.88 -13.01 21.65
N LEU A 20 2.86 -13.29 22.47
CA LEU A 20 1.47 -13.40 22.04
C LEU A 20 0.97 -12.11 21.36
N PHE A 21 1.35 -10.95 21.89
CA PHE A 21 1.06 -9.65 21.28
C PHE A 21 1.63 -9.53 19.87
N VAL A 22 2.93 -9.82 19.70
CA VAL A 22 3.60 -9.71 18.39
C VAL A 22 3.05 -10.74 17.42
N ASP A 23 2.89 -11.99 17.83
CA ASP A 23 2.38 -13.07 16.97
C ASP A 23 0.98 -12.73 16.45
N TYR A 24 0.06 -12.38 17.35
CA TYR A 24 -1.30 -12.01 16.95
C TYR A 24 -1.33 -10.80 16.03
N TYR A 25 -0.49 -9.79 16.31
CA TYR A 25 -0.45 -8.57 15.49
C TYR A 25 0.11 -8.83 14.08
N VAL A 26 1.16 -9.65 13.95
CA VAL A 26 1.74 -10.00 12.65
C VAL A 26 0.79 -10.89 11.85
N ASP A 27 0.15 -11.88 12.49
CA ASP A 27 -0.76 -12.80 11.81
C ASP A 27 -2.03 -12.09 11.29
N ASN A 28 -2.44 -11.01 11.96
CA ASN A 28 -3.61 -10.19 11.61
C ASN A 28 -3.24 -8.78 11.12
N TYR A 29 -2.05 -8.64 10.53
CA TYR A 29 -1.54 -7.35 10.09
C TYR A 29 -2.49 -6.69 9.07
N GLY A 30 -2.83 -5.42 9.30
CA GLY A 30 -3.79 -4.66 8.49
C GLY A 30 -5.28 -4.92 8.78
N LYS A 31 -5.62 -5.99 9.51
CA LYS A 31 -6.99 -6.26 9.98
C LYS A 31 -7.22 -5.83 11.42
N THR A 32 -6.17 -5.92 12.24
CA THR A 32 -6.22 -5.58 13.67
C THR A 32 -5.31 -4.41 13.96
N THR A 33 -5.73 -3.60 14.93
CA THR A 33 -4.90 -2.52 15.47
C THR A 33 -3.95 -3.07 16.54
N LYS A 34 -2.84 -2.36 16.78
CA LYS A 34 -1.94 -2.68 17.91
C LYS A 34 -2.65 -2.67 19.27
N VAL A 35 -3.72 -1.89 19.42
CA VAL A 35 -4.48 -1.83 20.67
C VAL A 35 -5.27 -3.13 20.87
N GLU A 36 -5.95 -3.61 19.83
CA GLU A 36 -6.68 -4.88 19.86
C GLU A 36 -5.74 -6.06 20.10
N ALA A 37 -4.56 -6.06 19.47
CA ALA A 37 -3.55 -7.08 19.72
C ALA A 37 -3.05 -7.08 21.18
N ALA A 38 -2.90 -5.89 21.79
CA ALA A 38 -2.50 -5.79 23.19
C ALA A 38 -3.61 -6.30 24.13
N ILE A 39 -4.87 -5.98 23.83
CA ILE A 39 -6.02 -6.50 24.58
C ILE A 39 -6.08 -8.03 24.46
N HIS A 40 -5.91 -8.57 23.24
CA HIS A 40 -5.88 -10.00 22.99
C HIS A 40 -4.74 -10.70 23.75
N ALA A 41 -3.58 -10.06 23.87
CA ALA A 41 -2.46 -10.57 24.66
C ALA A 41 -2.65 -10.45 26.19
N GLY A 42 -3.79 -9.95 26.65
CA GLY A 42 -4.14 -9.84 28.06
C GLY A 42 -3.50 -8.63 28.76
N TYR A 43 -3.25 -7.54 28.02
CA TYR A 43 -2.90 -6.24 28.60
C TYR A 43 -4.18 -5.49 28.96
N THR A 44 -4.46 -5.38 30.25
CA THR A 44 -5.61 -4.65 30.80
C THR A 44 -5.12 -3.47 31.63
N SER A 45 -5.94 -2.42 31.72
CA SER A 45 -5.68 -1.26 32.57
C SER A 45 -6.98 -0.78 33.19
N LYS A 46 -6.88 -0.13 34.36
CA LYS A 46 -8.01 0.57 34.98
C LYS A 46 -8.45 1.78 34.15
N SER A 47 -7.52 2.38 33.40
CA SER A 47 -7.79 3.50 32.50
C SER A 47 -8.19 2.98 31.12
N LYS A 48 -9.21 3.61 30.51
CA LYS A 48 -9.66 3.36 29.14
C LYS A 48 -8.51 3.44 28.12
N TYR A 49 -7.52 4.31 28.36
CA TYR A 49 -6.39 4.53 27.45
C TYR A 49 -5.17 3.64 27.73
N GLY A 50 -5.18 2.85 28.80
CA GLY A 50 -4.03 2.05 29.20
C GLY A 50 -3.62 0.98 28.17
N PRO A 51 -4.53 0.27 27.49
CA PRO A 51 -4.16 -0.64 26.40
C PRO A 51 -3.48 0.08 25.22
N THR A 52 -3.95 1.30 24.90
CA THR A 52 -3.35 2.14 23.84
C THR A 52 -1.92 2.55 24.17
N GLU A 53 -1.71 3.04 25.39
CA GLU A 53 -0.38 3.43 25.88
C GLU A 53 0.56 2.22 25.92
N THR A 54 0.06 1.09 26.42
CA THR A 54 0.82 -0.16 26.50
C THR A 54 1.23 -0.67 25.11
N ALA A 55 0.29 -0.70 24.15
CA ALA A 55 0.57 -1.08 22.78
C ALA A 55 1.63 -0.17 22.13
N SER A 56 1.56 1.14 22.39
CA SER A 56 2.56 2.10 21.90
C SER A 56 3.94 1.84 22.51
N ARG A 57 4.01 1.60 23.82
CA ARG A 57 5.27 1.31 24.53
C ARG A 57 5.89 -0.02 24.10
N LEU A 58 5.08 -1.05 23.82
CA LEU A 58 5.57 -2.37 23.40
C LEU A 58 6.31 -2.33 22.06
N LEU A 59 5.90 -1.45 21.15
CA LEU A 59 6.55 -1.25 19.84
C LEU A 59 7.50 -0.04 19.82
N ASN A 60 7.82 0.53 20.99
CA ASN A 60 8.79 1.62 21.09
C ASN A 60 10.21 1.02 21.19
N PRO A 61 11.13 1.34 20.25
CA PRO A 61 12.49 0.82 20.23
C PRO A 61 13.33 1.20 21.46
N ASP A 62 13.12 2.38 22.04
CA ASP A 62 13.89 2.85 23.20
C ASP A 62 13.46 2.12 24.48
N LEU A 63 12.16 1.85 24.60
CA LEU A 63 11.59 1.20 25.79
C LEU A 63 11.67 -0.32 25.73
N ASN A 64 11.36 -0.92 24.58
CA ASN A 64 11.27 -2.37 24.40
C ASN A 64 11.95 -2.82 23.09
N PRO A 65 13.27 -2.61 22.93
CA PRO A 65 13.98 -2.95 21.69
C PRO A 65 13.90 -4.44 21.38
N HIS A 66 13.86 -5.30 22.39
CA HIS A 66 13.75 -6.76 22.22
C HIS A 66 12.41 -7.17 21.60
N VAL A 67 11.31 -6.48 21.94
CA VAL A 67 9.97 -6.73 21.37
C VAL A 67 9.94 -6.27 19.91
N VAL A 68 10.46 -5.07 19.63
CA VAL A 68 10.56 -4.54 18.25
C VAL A 68 11.38 -5.48 17.36
N ARG A 69 12.55 -5.94 17.84
CA ARG A 69 13.38 -6.89 17.10
C ARG A 69 12.66 -8.21 16.81
N TYR A 70 11.81 -8.67 17.73
CA TYR A 70 10.99 -9.85 17.49
C TYR A 70 9.88 -9.59 16.48
N PHE A 71 9.23 -8.43 16.55
CA PHE A 71 8.24 -7.98 15.57
C PHE A 71 8.84 -7.93 14.17
N GLU A 72 9.98 -7.26 13.98
CA GLU A 72 10.68 -7.18 12.69
C GLU A 72 11.02 -8.57 12.15
N LYS A 73 11.51 -9.47 13.01
CA LYS A 73 11.80 -10.86 12.62
C LYS A 73 10.53 -11.58 12.14
N ARG A 74 9.43 -11.49 12.89
CA ARG A 74 8.17 -12.17 12.54
C ARG A 74 7.53 -11.58 11.29
N TYR A 75 7.58 -10.26 11.15
CA TYR A 75 7.08 -9.55 9.99
C TYR A 75 7.87 -9.91 8.72
N ALA A 76 9.22 -9.94 8.81
CA ALA A 76 10.07 -10.38 7.71
C ALA A 76 9.84 -11.85 7.32
N GLN A 77 9.52 -12.72 8.29
CA GLN A 77 9.13 -14.11 8.00
C GLN A 77 7.81 -14.18 7.22
N GLU A 78 6.78 -13.44 7.63
CA GLU A 78 5.49 -13.42 6.93
C GLU A 78 5.63 -12.81 5.53
N LEU A 79 6.42 -11.74 5.37
CA LEU A 79 6.75 -11.17 4.07
C LEU A 79 7.50 -12.17 3.19
N ALA A 80 8.52 -12.87 3.71
CA ALA A 80 9.28 -13.86 2.95
C ALA A 80 8.37 -14.98 2.43
N ILE A 81 7.43 -15.44 3.26
CA ILE A 81 6.42 -16.43 2.89
C ILE A 81 5.52 -15.93 1.75
N ARG A 82 5.23 -14.62 1.67
CA ARG A 82 4.38 -14.00 0.63
C ARG A 82 5.15 -13.64 -0.64
N GLU A 83 6.38 -13.15 -0.53
CA GLU A 83 7.14 -12.60 -1.66
C GLU A 83 8.09 -13.63 -2.30
N LYS A 84 8.72 -14.49 -1.49
CA LYS A 84 9.77 -15.39 -1.97
C LYS A 84 9.25 -16.75 -2.41
N ASP A 85 8.19 -17.23 -1.78
CA ASP A 85 7.59 -18.53 -2.10
C ASP A 85 6.59 -18.42 -3.25
N LYS A 86 7.12 -18.28 -4.47
CA LYS A 86 6.31 -18.24 -5.71
C LYS A 86 5.48 -19.50 -5.88
N LEU A 87 6.02 -20.67 -5.50
CA LEU A 87 5.34 -21.96 -5.62
C LEU A 87 4.03 -21.98 -4.83
N ARG A 88 4.04 -21.42 -3.61
CA ARG A 88 2.82 -21.32 -2.80
C ARG A 88 1.73 -20.49 -3.48
N ILE A 89 2.11 -19.43 -4.19
CA ILE A 89 1.15 -18.60 -4.93
C ILE A 89 0.59 -19.35 -6.13
N TYR A 90 1.43 -20.05 -6.90
CA TYR A 90 0.98 -20.87 -8.02
C TYR A 90 -0.01 -21.95 -7.58
N LYS A 91 0.32 -22.72 -6.52
CA LYS A 91 -0.60 -23.72 -5.95
C LYS A 91 -1.90 -23.11 -5.46
N ARG A 92 -1.88 -21.87 -4.96
CA ARG A 92 -3.09 -21.18 -4.53
C ARG A 92 -3.98 -20.79 -5.71
N PHE A 93 -3.42 -20.31 -6.81
CA PHE A 93 -4.17 -20.03 -8.03
C PHE A 93 -4.74 -21.31 -8.65
N GLU A 94 -3.96 -22.39 -8.72
CA GLU A 94 -4.42 -23.70 -9.20
C GLU A 94 -5.62 -24.20 -8.38
N ASN A 95 -5.54 -24.12 -7.04
CA ASN A 95 -6.64 -24.51 -6.16
C ASN A 95 -7.88 -23.62 -6.32
N LEU A 96 -7.70 -22.31 -6.57
CA LEU A 96 -8.81 -21.40 -6.84
C LEU A 96 -9.45 -21.69 -8.20
N SER A 97 -8.62 -22.01 -9.20
CA SER A 97 -9.05 -22.40 -10.54
C SER A 97 -9.94 -23.65 -10.48
N LYS A 98 -9.43 -24.74 -9.87
CA LYS A 98 -10.18 -25.99 -9.67
C LYS A 98 -11.50 -25.78 -8.94
N LYS A 99 -11.51 -25.02 -7.83
CA LYS A 99 -12.74 -24.71 -7.08
C LYS A 99 -13.73 -23.86 -7.87
N ALA A 100 -13.26 -23.02 -8.79
CA ALA A 100 -14.11 -22.25 -9.67
C ALA A 100 -14.70 -23.13 -10.78
N GLU A 101 -13.91 -24.02 -11.38
CA GLU A 101 -14.38 -25.01 -12.36
C GLU A 101 -15.44 -25.94 -11.78
N GLU A 102 -15.23 -26.46 -10.55
CA GLU A 102 -16.21 -27.27 -9.82
C GLU A 102 -17.55 -26.56 -9.63
N LYS A 103 -17.53 -25.22 -9.57
CA LYS A 103 -18.72 -24.37 -9.45
C LYS A 103 -19.23 -23.85 -10.79
N ASN A 104 -18.71 -24.34 -11.92
CA ASN A 104 -18.98 -23.88 -13.28
C ASN A 104 -18.69 -22.38 -13.50
N GLN A 105 -17.81 -21.79 -12.69
CA GLN A 105 -17.38 -20.39 -12.78
C GLN A 105 -16.13 -20.26 -13.65
N PHE A 106 -16.22 -20.64 -14.93
CA PHE A 106 -15.07 -20.69 -15.85
C PHE A 106 -14.35 -19.36 -16.03
N ALA A 107 -15.07 -18.23 -15.99
CA ALA A 107 -14.45 -16.90 -16.04
C ALA A 107 -13.48 -16.65 -14.86
N ALA A 108 -13.81 -17.15 -13.66
CA ALA A 108 -12.92 -17.03 -12.50
C ALA A 108 -11.73 -17.99 -12.61
N ALA A 109 -11.93 -19.19 -13.15
CA ALA A 109 -10.87 -20.16 -13.40
C ALA A 109 -9.84 -19.65 -14.41
N ILE A 110 -10.30 -19.17 -15.57
CA ILE A 110 -9.43 -18.60 -16.62
C ILE A 110 -8.62 -17.42 -16.08
N ASN A 111 -9.25 -16.54 -15.28
CA ASN A 111 -8.55 -15.43 -14.65
C ASN A 111 -7.46 -15.91 -13.67
N ALA A 112 -7.71 -16.96 -12.88
CA ALA A 112 -6.72 -17.52 -11.97
C ALA A 112 -5.50 -18.06 -12.74
N GLU A 113 -5.73 -18.80 -13.83
CA GLU A 113 -4.67 -19.31 -14.71
C GLU A 113 -3.89 -18.17 -15.38
N PHE A 114 -4.58 -17.16 -15.91
CA PHE A 114 -3.94 -16.02 -16.56
C PHE A 114 -3.00 -15.27 -15.59
N ARG A 115 -3.44 -15.02 -14.36
CA ARG A 115 -2.61 -14.39 -13.33
C ARG A 115 -1.44 -15.29 -12.90
N ALA A 116 -1.64 -16.59 -12.81
CA ALA A 116 -0.55 -17.53 -12.55
C ALA A 116 0.51 -17.49 -13.67
N GLY A 117 0.09 -17.46 -14.94
CA GLY A 117 0.99 -17.32 -16.08
C GLY A 117 1.72 -15.97 -16.11
N GLN A 118 1.07 -14.87 -15.72
CA GLN A 118 1.71 -13.56 -15.58
C GLN A 118 2.84 -13.62 -14.54
N MET A 119 2.56 -14.25 -13.39
CA MET A 119 3.54 -14.42 -12.32
C MET A 119 4.69 -15.37 -12.69
N ALA A 120 4.47 -16.33 -13.59
CA ALA A 120 5.51 -17.19 -14.16
C ALA A 120 6.34 -16.49 -15.25
N GLY A 121 5.91 -15.30 -15.70
CA GLY A 121 6.55 -14.56 -16.79
C GLY A 121 6.16 -15.07 -18.19
N HIS A 122 5.14 -15.92 -18.30
CA HIS A 122 4.61 -16.37 -19.60
C HIS A 122 3.86 -15.26 -20.34
N PHE A 123 3.27 -14.33 -19.60
CA PHE A 123 2.58 -13.17 -20.15
C PHE A 123 3.35 -11.90 -19.76
N VAL A 124 3.81 -11.16 -20.77
CA VAL A 124 4.44 -9.85 -20.59
C VAL A 124 3.49 -8.81 -21.16
N ASP A 125 3.00 -7.91 -20.29
CA ASP A 125 2.19 -6.78 -20.73
C ASP A 125 3.10 -5.56 -20.93
N ASN A 126 3.33 -5.20 -22.19
CA ASN A 126 4.17 -4.06 -22.57
C ASN A 126 3.28 -2.85 -22.79
N LYS A 127 3.13 -1.99 -21.77
CA LYS A 127 2.47 -0.70 -21.93
C LYS A 127 3.48 0.37 -22.36
N VAL A 128 3.53 0.66 -23.66
CA VAL A 128 4.34 1.77 -24.19
C VAL A 128 3.51 3.07 -24.08
N ILE A 129 3.95 3.99 -23.23
CA ILE A 129 3.39 5.35 -23.18
C ILE A 129 4.24 6.23 -24.08
N THR A 130 3.80 6.41 -25.32
CA THR A 130 4.43 7.35 -26.25
C THR A 130 4.10 8.77 -25.82
N HIS A 131 5.04 9.47 -25.19
CA HIS A 131 5.00 10.92 -25.12
C HIS A 131 5.39 11.45 -26.51
N LEU A 132 4.42 11.79 -27.35
CA LEU A 132 4.71 12.50 -28.61
C LEU A 132 5.29 13.87 -28.26
N GLY A 133 6.62 13.96 -28.25
CA GLY A 133 7.31 15.22 -28.53
C GLY A 133 6.96 15.67 -29.95
N LEU A 134 7.05 16.99 -30.20
CA LEU A 134 6.71 17.61 -31.50
C LEU A 134 7.47 16.99 -32.68
N GLU A 135 8.61 16.35 -32.42
CA GLU A 135 9.49 15.72 -33.42
C GLU A 135 8.97 14.38 -33.97
N GLY A 136 7.93 13.78 -33.36
CA GLY A 136 7.38 12.48 -33.77
C GLY A 136 5.98 12.52 -34.39
N MET A 137 5.39 13.71 -34.60
CA MET A 137 4.04 13.85 -35.17
C MET A 137 4.10 13.91 -36.70
N SER A 138 3.18 13.21 -37.37
CA SER A 138 2.93 13.47 -38.80
C SER A 138 2.34 14.87 -38.99
N ARG A 139 2.52 15.45 -40.18
CA ARG A 139 1.99 16.80 -40.51
C ARG A 139 0.50 16.94 -40.19
N GLU A 140 -0.28 15.90 -40.46
CA GLU A 140 -1.73 15.86 -40.19
C GLU A 140 -2.05 15.88 -38.68
N GLN A 141 -1.21 15.26 -37.85
CA GLN A 141 -1.38 15.27 -36.40
C GLN A 141 -0.99 16.61 -35.79
N LEU A 142 0.00 17.31 -36.38
CA LEU A 142 0.37 18.67 -35.99
C LEU A 142 -0.72 19.67 -36.33
N GLU A 143 -1.30 19.59 -37.52
CA GLU A 143 -2.40 20.48 -37.95
C GLU A 143 -3.61 20.37 -37.00
N ARG A 144 -4.03 19.14 -36.63
CA ARG A 144 -5.11 18.93 -35.65
C ARG A 144 -4.78 19.48 -34.26
N ARG A 145 -3.54 19.30 -33.80
CA ARG A 145 -3.09 19.83 -32.50
C ARG A 145 -3.05 21.36 -32.50
N LEU A 146 -2.69 21.99 -33.61
CA LEU A 146 -2.71 23.45 -33.77
C LEU A 146 -4.14 23.98 -33.76
N GLU A 147 -5.05 23.35 -34.49
CA GLU A 147 -6.48 23.71 -34.51
C GLU A 147 -7.12 23.59 -33.12
N GLU A 148 -6.82 22.54 -32.37
CA GLU A 148 -7.27 22.40 -30.97
C GLU A 148 -6.75 23.51 -30.04
N LEU A 149 -5.51 23.98 -30.28
CA LEU A 149 -4.90 25.06 -29.50
C LEU A 149 -5.49 26.42 -29.87
N GLU A 150 -5.73 26.69 -31.16
CA GLU A 150 -6.39 27.91 -31.63
C GLU A 150 -7.78 28.07 -31.02
N ASN A 151 -8.59 27.01 -31.06
CA ASN A 151 -9.92 27.00 -30.44
C ASN A 151 -9.89 27.29 -28.93
N LYS A 152 -8.87 26.79 -28.20
CA LYS A 152 -8.67 27.08 -26.77
C LYS A 152 -8.22 28.53 -26.50
N ILE A 153 -7.47 29.12 -27.41
CA ILE A 153 -7.04 30.52 -27.30
C ILE A 153 -8.20 31.46 -27.61
N GLU A 154 -9.03 31.17 -28.61
CA GLU A 154 -10.21 31.98 -28.93
C GLU A 154 -11.23 32.00 -27.79
N THR A 155 -11.46 30.85 -27.16
CA THR A 155 -12.36 30.76 -25.99
C THR A 155 -11.86 31.52 -24.77
N SER A 156 -10.55 31.78 -24.65
CA SER A 156 -9.96 32.53 -23.53
C SER A 156 -9.81 34.04 -23.79
N ARG A 157 -9.99 34.53 -25.03
CA ARG A 157 -9.94 35.97 -25.35
C ARG A 157 -11.19 36.76 -24.92
N ASN A 158 -12.33 36.11 -24.67
CA ASN A 158 -13.59 36.78 -24.33
C ASN A 158 -13.72 37.25 -22.85
N ILE A 159 -12.65 37.24 -22.05
CA ILE A 159 -12.72 37.45 -20.59
C ILE A 159 -12.24 38.84 -20.14
N ILE A 160 -11.61 39.64 -21.00
CA ILE A 160 -11.09 40.97 -20.62
C ILE A 160 -11.74 42.04 -21.49
N ASP A 161 -12.83 42.63 -20.99
CA ASP A 161 -13.45 43.84 -21.53
C ASP A 161 -13.01 45.03 -20.66
N VAL A 162 -12.12 45.87 -21.18
CA VAL A 162 -11.63 47.09 -20.50
C VAL A 162 -12.19 48.29 -21.25
N THR A 163 -13.23 48.90 -20.69
CA THR A 163 -13.74 50.20 -21.12
C THR A 163 -13.00 51.30 -20.36
N SER A 164 -12.32 52.19 -21.09
CA SER A 164 -11.62 53.35 -20.50
C SER A 164 -12.59 54.53 -20.31
N GLU A 165 -12.83 54.95 -19.06
CA GLU A 165 -13.57 56.18 -18.74
C GLU A 165 -12.68 57.43 -18.95
N ALA A 166 -13.15 58.36 -19.79
CA ALA A 166 -12.52 59.66 -19.99
C ALA A 166 -12.83 60.59 -18.80
N VAL A 167 -11.79 61.03 -18.10
CA VAL A 167 -11.86 62.04 -17.03
C VAL A 167 -12.27 63.38 -17.63
N THR A 168 -13.40 63.94 -17.20
CA THR A 168 -13.80 65.32 -17.50
C THR A 168 -13.43 66.22 -16.33
N GLU A 169 -12.41 67.06 -16.53
CA GLU A 169 -12.11 68.20 -15.66
C GLU A 169 -13.26 69.21 -15.73
N LYS A 170 -13.78 69.65 -14.58
CA LYS A 170 -14.62 70.85 -14.48
C LYS A 170 -13.93 71.87 -13.57
N SER A 171 -13.69 73.05 -14.15
CA SER A 171 -13.48 74.32 -13.45
C SER A 171 -14.73 74.78 -12.73
#